data_AF-A0A8B9GCE5-F1
#
_entry.id   AF-A0A8B9GCE5-F1
#
_cell.length_a   1.000
_cell.length_b   1.000
_cell.length_c   1.000
_cell.angle_alpha   90.00
_cell.angle_beta   90.00
_cell.angle_gamma   90.00
#
_symmetry.space_group_name_H-M   'P 1'
#
loop_
_entity.id
_entity.type
_entity.pdbx_description
1 polymer ?
#
loop_
_entity_poly.entity_id
_entity_poly.type
_entity_poly.pdbx_seq_one_letter_code
_entity_poly.pdbx_strand_id
1 'polypeptide(L)'
;FTFSALSFWLALILAGFLGIHITGSFVRSQKNHTLIFTKENTIRNCSCSVDIRDCDYCLANLMCNCKTVLPSTMEKTTYKSHLTIWFTDTSVLEMLLNFTRVWDLKLSFCGTTPLPTEYLAIWGLQKLRVKKVKGLFPEQSVTIYSSSNNEKENLLAMHNKDRQMLAHISFLDTSLFNGYSLLKSYSVENVSSIMEHFPSLLYSDVSPTSDNKSYVVTFIY
;
A
#
# COMPACT_ATOMS: atom_id res chain seq x y z
N PHE A 1 -22.62 58.36 -18.94
CA PHE A 1 -21.78 57.31 -19.55
C PHE A 1 -20.68 56.87 -18.59
N THR A 2 -21.00 56.16 -17.49
CA THR A 2 -19.99 55.74 -16.50
C THR A 2 -20.33 54.45 -15.74
N PHE A 3 -21.38 53.72 -16.13
CA PHE A 3 -21.79 52.47 -15.43
C PHE A 3 -21.44 51.16 -16.15
N SER A 4 -21.04 51.21 -17.42
CA SER A 4 -20.80 50.00 -18.23
C SER A 4 -19.39 49.43 -18.11
N ALA A 5 -18.41 50.24 -17.67
CA ALA A 5 -17.02 49.79 -17.62
C ALA A 5 -16.73 48.98 -16.34
N LEU A 6 -17.31 49.35 -15.19
CA LEU A 6 -17.04 48.66 -13.92
C LEU A 6 -17.57 47.22 -13.89
N SER A 7 -18.73 46.96 -14.51
CA SER A 7 -19.35 45.63 -14.57
C SER A 7 -18.54 44.64 -15.41
N PHE A 8 -17.92 45.12 -16.49
CA PHE A 8 -17.08 44.30 -17.37
C PHE A 8 -15.78 43.87 -16.68
N TRP A 9 -15.19 44.77 -15.90
CA TRP A 9 -13.97 44.48 -15.13
C TRP A 9 -14.24 43.53 -13.95
N LEU A 10 -15.38 43.67 -13.26
CA LEU A 10 -15.77 42.73 -12.21
C LEU A 10 -16.00 41.31 -12.77
N ALA A 11 -16.61 41.18 -13.95
CA ALA A 11 -16.84 39.89 -14.60
C ALA A 11 -15.54 39.20 -15.02
N LEU A 12 -14.56 39.96 -15.53
CA LEU A 12 -13.23 39.43 -15.87
C LEU A 12 -12.45 38.98 -14.64
N ILE A 13 -12.56 39.72 -13.52
CA ILE A 13 -11.92 39.35 -12.26
C ILE A 13 -12.57 38.06 -11.69
N LEU A 14 -13.92 37.96 -11.69
CA LEU A 14 -14.63 36.77 -11.23
C LEU A 14 -14.35 35.53 -12.10
N ALA A 15 -14.22 35.69 -13.42
CA ALA A 15 -13.80 34.61 -14.32
C ALA A 15 -12.33 34.19 -14.09
N GLY A 16 -11.45 35.13 -13.76
CA GLY A 16 -10.07 34.86 -13.37
C GLY A 16 -9.97 34.06 -12.06
N PHE A 17 -10.79 34.38 -11.06
CA PHE A 17 -10.79 33.65 -9.78
C PHE A 17 -11.47 32.27 -9.87
N LEU A 18 -12.47 32.06 -10.73
CA LEU A 18 -13.00 30.71 -10.99
C LEU A 18 -12.04 29.83 -11.83
N GLY A 19 -11.17 30.44 -12.63
CA GLY A 19 -10.19 29.71 -13.46
C GLY A 19 -8.94 29.22 -12.71
N ILE A 20 -8.63 29.78 -11.54
CA ILE A 20 -7.39 29.50 -10.81
C ILE A 20 -7.56 28.42 -9.72
N HIS A 21 -8.79 28.02 -9.39
CA HIS A 21 -9.04 27.01 -8.34
C HIS A 21 -9.10 25.55 -8.81
N ILE A 22 -8.94 25.26 -10.10
CA ILE A 22 -9.03 23.87 -10.62
C ILE A 22 -7.65 23.24 -10.93
N THR A 23 -6.57 24.01 -10.97
CA THR A 23 -5.24 23.49 -11.36
C THR A 23 -4.30 23.20 -10.19
N GLY A 24 -4.75 23.39 -8.94
CA GLY A 24 -3.90 23.35 -7.75
C GLY A 24 -3.65 22.00 -7.07
N SER A 25 -4.23 20.88 -7.54
CA SER A 25 -4.12 19.60 -6.81
C SER A 25 -3.49 18.42 -7.56
N PHE A 26 -3.11 18.56 -8.83
CA PHE A 26 -2.71 17.41 -9.66
C PHE A 26 -1.23 17.33 -10.03
N VAL A 27 -0.36 18.02 -9.30
CA VAL A 27 1.09 17.74 -9.35
C VAL A 27 1.52 17.08 -8.04
N ARG A 28 0.84 16.00 -7.67
CA ARG A 28 1.48 14.98 -6.83
C ARG A 28 2.54 14.37 -7.74
N SER A 29 3.82 14.58 -7.43
CA SER A 29 4.98 13.95 -8.07
C SER A 29 4.58 12.61 -8.70
N GLN A 30 4.57 12.54 -10.04
CA GLN A 30 4.15 11.35 -10.80
C GLN A 30 5.12 10.21 -10.49
N LYS A 31 4.92 9.57 -9.34
CA LYS A 31 5.55 8.29 -9.03
C LYS A 31 4.73 7.25 -9.79
N ASN A 32 5.40 6.48 -10.64
CA ASN A 32 4.76 5.35 -11.30
C ASN A 32 4.22 4.41 -10.21
N HIS A 33 2.91 4.16 -10.25
CA HIS A 33 2.22 3.26 -9.34
C HIS A 33 2.26 1.86 -9.96
N THR A 34 2.70 0.88 -9.19
CA THR A 34 2.70 -0.51 -9.64
C THR A 34 1.36 -1.14 -9.28
N LEU A 35 0.65 -1.64 -10.28
CA LEU A 35 -0.60 -2.36 -10.14
C LEU A 35 -0.40 -3.82 -10.56
N ILE A 36 -0.75 -4.76 -9.69
CA ILE A 36 -0.72 -6.19 -9.98
C ILE A 36 -2.12 -6.77 -9.81
N PHE A 37 -2.56 -7.58 -10.75
CA PHE A 37 -3.82 -8.31 -10.64
C PHE A 37 -3.79 -9.62 -11.40
N THR A 38 -4.67 -10.54 -11.02
CA THR A 38 -4.89 -11.80 -11.74
C THR A 38 -6.17 -11.73 -12.56
N LYS A 39 -6.11 -12.26 -13.79
CA LYS A 39 -7.30 -12.47 -14.64
C LYS A 39 -7.07 -13.73 -15.47
N GLU A 40 -8.06 -14.63 -15.47
CA GLU A 40 -8.02 -15.87 -16.28
C GLU A 40 -6.72 -16.69 -16.05
N ASN A 41 -6.32 -16.85 -14.78
CA ASN A 41 -5.08 -17.54 -14.36
C ASN A 41 -3.76 -16.89 -14.82
N THR A 42 -3.80 -15.68 -15.35
CA THR A 42 -2.59 -14.91 -15.71
C THR A 42 -2.38 -13.76 -14.74
N ILE A 43 -1.12 -13.49 -14.38
CA ILE A 43 -0.76 -12.31 -13.59
C ILE A 43 -0.43 -11.17 -14.55
N ARG A 44 -1.02 -10.00 -14.30
CA ARG A 44 -0.72 -8.76 -14.99
C ARG A 44 0.06 -7.85 -14.05
N ASN A 45 1.22 -7.40 -14.48
CA ASN A 45 2.04 -6.40 -13.82
C ASN A 45 2.01 -5.12 -14.65
N CYS A 46 1.45 -4.07 -14.09
CA CYS A 46 1.15 -2.82 -14.76
C CYS A 46 1.88 -1.66 -14.11
N SER A 47 2.44 -0.77 -14.93
CA SER A 47 2.90 0.55 -14.50
C SER A 47 1.86 1.59 -14.93
N CYS A 48 1.32 2.31 -13.94
CA CYS A 48 0.27 3.31 -14.13
C CYS A 48 0.76 4.71 -13.70
N SER A 49 0.46 5.73 -14.49
CA SER A 49 0.76 7.13 -14.16
C SER A 49 -0.26 7.74 -13.20
N VAL A 50 -1.46 7.16 -13.14
CA VAL A 50 -2.59 7.58 -12.28
C VAL A 50 -3.21 6.37 -11.60
N ASP A 51 -3.86 6.60 -10.46
CA ASP A 51 -4.63 5.56 -9.78
C ASP A 51 -5.83 5.14 -10.65
N ILE A 52 -5.96 3.84 -10.89
CA ILE A 52 -7.08 3.26 -11.63
C ILE A 52 -8.18 2.87 -10.65
N ARG A 53 -9.44 3.02 -11.08
CA ARG A 53 -10.60 2.55 -10.32
C ARG A 53 -10.46 1.06 -10.00
N ASP A 54 -10.57 0.72 -8.72
CA ASP A 54 -10.36 -0.65 -8.25
C ASP A 54 -11.26 -1.66 -8.97
N CYS A 55 -10.66 -2.80 -9.32
CA CYS A 55 -11.32 -3.92 -10.00
C CYS A 55 -11.89 -3.57 -11.40
N ASP A 56 -11.36 -2.54 -12.07
CA ASP A 56 -11.69 -2.22 -13.46
C ASP A 56 -10.55 -2.69 -14.39
N TYR A 57 -10.54 -3.98 -14.67
CA TYR A 57 -9.47 -4.62 -15.45
C TYR A 57 -9.37 -4.06 -16.88
N CYS A 58 -10.48 -3.71 -17.50
CA CYS A 58 -10.50 -3.16 -18.85
C CYS A 58 -9.84 -1.77 -18.87
N LEU A 59 -10.21 -0.92 -17.90
CA LEU A 59 -9.61 0.41 -17.76
C LEU A 59 -8.12 0.32 -17.44
N ALA A 60 -7.70 -0.61 -16.58
CA ALA A 60 -6.28 -0.81 -16.27
C ALA A 60 -5.47 -1.21 -17.51
N ASN A 61 -5.95 -2.15 -18.33
CA ASN A 61 -5.26 -2.55 -19.56
C ASN A 61 -5.20 -1.43 -20.61
N LEU A 62 -6.15 -0.49 -20.58
CA LEU A 62 -6.19 0.64 -21.51
C LEU A 62 -5.28 1.80 -21.07
N MET A 63 -5.25 2.10 -19.77
CA MET A 63 -4.60 3.29 -19.22
C MET A 63 -3.18 3.03 -18.68
N CYS A 64 -2.82 1.77 -18.45
CA CYS A 64 -1.52 1.40 -17.90
C CYS A 64 -0.70 0.56 -18.88
N ASN A 65 0.61 0.60 -18.72
CA ASN A 65 1.51 -0.31 -19.43
C ASN A 65 1.56 -1.65 -18.69
N CYS A 66 0.75 -2.60 -19.15
CA CYS A 66 0.59 -3.91 -18.54
C CYS A 66 1.37 -5.00 -19.30
N LYS A 67 2.08 -5.85 -18.56
CA LYS A 67 2.71 -7.06 -19.08
C LYS A 67 2.16 -8.28 -18.36
N THR A 68 1.98 -9.37 -19.11
CA THR A 68 1.71 -10.68 -18.49
C THR A 68 3.01 -11.24 -17.96
N VAL A 69 3.00 -11.70 -16.71
CA VAL A 69 4.15 -12.31 -16.06
C VAL A 69 3.78 -13.71 -15.57
N LEU A 70 4.74 -14.63 -15.61
CA LEU A 70 4.58 -15.95 -15.02
C LEU A 70 4.85 -15.83 -13.51
N PRO A 71 4.13 -16.56 -12.65
CA PRO A 71 4.40 -16.61 -11.22
C PRO A 71 5.87 -16.88 -10.89
N SER A 72 6.48 -17.84 -11.61
CA SER A 72 7.89 -18.23 -11.44
C SER A 72 8.90 -17.16 -11.86
N THR A 73 8.48 -16.19 -12.69
CA THR A 73 9.32 -15.08 -13.15
C THR A 73 9.18 -13.84 -12.29
N MET A 74 8.29 -13.84 -11.30
CA MET A 74 8.21 -12.79 -10.32
C MET A 74 9.39 -12.93 -9.37
N GLU A 75 10.44 -12.15 -9.62
CA GLU A 75 11.55 -12.02 -8.68
C GLU A 75 11.01 -11.64 -7.30
N LYS A 76 11.64 -12.17 -6.25
CA LYS A 76 11.44 -11.71 -4.87
C LYS A 76 11.85 -10.24 -4.81
N THR A 77 10.88 -9.38 -5.02
CA THR A 77 11.12 -7.97 -5.30
C THR A 77 10.91 -7.16 -4.03
N THR A 78 11.69 -6.08 -3.91
CA THR A 78 11.43 -5.06 -2.89
C THR A 78 10.69 -3.91 -3.54
N TYR A 79 9.42 -3.75 -3.23
CA TYR A 79 8.62 -2.61 -3.65
C TYR A 79 8.80 -1.46 -2.65
N LYS A 80 9.70 -0.54 -2.99
CA LYS A 80 9.91 0.71 -2.25
C LYS A 80 8.87 1.79 -2.57
N SER A 81 8.15 1.63 -3.67
CA SER A 81 7.07 2.53 -4.12
C SER A 81 5.69 1.97 -3.77
N HIS A 82 4.64 2.67 -4.18
CA HIS A 82 3.26 2.26 -3.92
C HIS A 82 2.89 0.98 -4.70
N LEU A 83 2.76 -0.10 -3.92
CA LEU A 83 2.11 -1.38 -4.17
C LEU A 83 0.58 -1.30 -4.32
N THR A 84 -0.05 -1.52 -5.47
CA THR A 84 -1.49 -1.88 -5.51
C THR A 84 -1.69 -3.30 -6.02
N ILE A 85 -2.46 -4.10 -5.28
CA ILE A 85 -2.85 -5.45 -5.68
C ILE A 85 -4.38 -5.56 -5.71
N TRP A 86 -4.92 -6.02 -6.83
CA TRP A 86 -6.31 -6.44 -6.95
C TRP A 86 -6.36 -7.97 -6.94
N PHE A 87 -7.18 -8.54 -6.08
CA PHE A 87 -7.21 -9.98 -5.84
C PHE A 87 -8.63 -10.51 -5.65
N THR A 88 -8.83 -11.78 -5.95
CA THR A 88 -10.13 -12.48 -5.87
C THR A 88 -10.19 -13.53 -4.78
N ASP A 89 -9.04 -13.99 -4.31
CA ASP A 89 -8.88 -15.05 -3.31
C ASP A 89 -7.52 -14.91 -2.62
N THR A 90 -7.34 -15.59 -1.48
CA THR A 90 -6.14 -15.46 -0.63
C THR A 90 -4.90 -16.07 -1.27
N SER A 91 -5.05 -17.08 -2.13
CA SER A 91 -3.91 -17.75 -2.78
C SER A 91 -3.11 -16.80 -3.68
N VAL A 92 -3.78 -15.85 -4.32
CA VAL A 92 -3.12 -14.79 -5.11
C VAL A 92 -2.27 -13.89 -4.21
N LEU A 93 -2.76 -13.53 -3.02
CA LEU A 93 -2.00 -12.71 -2.09
C LEU A 93 -0.79 -13.45 -1.54
N GLU A 94 -0.96 -14.72 -1.17
CA GLU A 94 0.16 -15.57 -0.75
C GLU A 94 1.22 -15.64 -1.85
N MET A 95 0.83 -15.94 -3.08
CA MET A 95 1.78 -16.00 -4.20
C MET A 95 2.52 -14.67 -4.44
N LEU A 96 1.86 -13.53 -4.28
CA LEU A 96 2.44 -12.21 -4.61
C LEU A 96 3.22 -11.58 -3.45
N LEU A 97 2.77 -11.77 -2.21
CA LEU A 97 3.31 -11.08 -1.05
C LEU A 97 4.23 -11.96 -0.21
N ASN A 98 4.16 -13.28 -0.36
CA ASN A 98 5.07 -14.16 0.33
C ASN A 98 6.51 -13.90 -0.15
N PHE A 99 7.39 -13.57 0.79
CA PHE A 99 8.78 -13.17 0.54
C PHE A 99 8.98 -11.85 -0.24
N THR A 100 7.93 -11.04 -0.37
CA THR A 100 8.00 -9.71 -0.98
C THR A 100 8.08 -8.66 0.12
N ARG A 101 9.05 -7.75 0.02
CA ARG A 101 9.14 -6.60 0.94
C ARG A 101 8.41 -5.42 0.33
N VAL A 102 7.38 -4.90 1.01
CA VAL A 102 6.54 -3.80 0.52
C VAL A 102 6.41 -2.72 1.58
N TRP A 103 6.57 -1.44 1.20
CA TRP A 103 6.46 -0.32 2.14
C TRP A 103 5.05 0.29 2.18
N ASP A 104 4.49 0.66 1.02
CA ASP A 104 3.12 1.20 0.91
C ASP A 104 2.29 0.26 0.05
N LEU A 105 1.35 -0.45 0.68
CA LEU A 105 0.52 -1.45 0.03
C LEU A 105 -0.94 -1.01 0.03
N LYS A 106 -1.60 -1.14 -1.11
CA LYS A 106 -3.05 -1.09 -1.27
C LYS A 106 -3.54 -2.45 -1.73
N LEU A 107 -4.46 -3.05 -0.98
CA LEU A 107 -5.12 -4.29 -1.32
C LEU A 107 -6.58 -4.01 -1.65
N SER A 108 -7.04 -4.44 -2.82
CA SER A 108 -8.44 -4.30 -3.22
C SER A 108 -9.05 -5.66 -3.52
N PHE A 109 -10.10 -6.00 -2.76
CA PHE A 109 -10.80 -7.25 -2.93
C PHE A 109 -11.83 -7.14 -4.06
N CYS A 110 -11.60 -7.92 -5.11
CA CYS A 110 -12.39 -7.95 -6.34
C CYS A 110 -13.21 -9.24 -6.50
N GLY A 111 -13.14 -10.15 -5.53
CA GLY A 111 -13.93 -11.38 -5.49
C GLY A 111 -15.36 -11.14 -4.99
N THR A 112 -16.19 -12.18 -5.14
CA THR A 112 -17.59 -12.18 -4.68
C THR A 112 -17.81 -13.14 -3.51
N THR A 113 -16.87 -14.05 -3.27
CA THR A 113 -16.94 -15.05 -2.20
C THR A 113 -16.30 -14.51 -0.92
N PRO A 114 -16.89 -14.73 0.26
CA PRO A 114 -16.22 -14.39 1.51
C PRO A 114 -14.87 -15.07 1.63
N LEU A 115 -13.88 -14.34 2.13
CA LEU A 115 -12.55 -14.87 2.41
C LEU A 115 -12.55 -15.62 3.75
N PRO A 116 -11.77 -16.71 3.85
CA PRO A 116 -11.54 -17.39 5.12
C PRO A 116 -10.76 -16.49 6.09
N THR A 117 -10.70 -16.88 7.37
CA THR A 117 -9.79 -16.26 8.34
C THR A 117 -8.42 -16.92 8.24
N GLU A 118 -7.55 -16.31 7.45
CA GLU A 118 -6.15 -16.70 7.28
C GLU A 118 -5.23 -15.52 7.59
N TYR A 119 -3.98 -15.78 7.96
CA TYR A 119 -3.01 -14.72 8.28
C TYR A 119 -1.90 -14.68 7.24
N LEU A 120 -1.79 -13.56 6.54
CA LEU A 120 -0.71 -13.30 5.60
C LEU A 120 0.41 -12.52 6.27
N ALA A 121 1.63 -13.03 6.19
CA ALA A 121 2.82 -12.32 6.66
C ALA A 121 3.36 -11.38 5.58
N ILE A 122 3.57 -10.11 5.93
CA ILE A 122 4.05 -9.05 5.04
C ILE A 122 5.27 -8.38 5.67
N TRP A 123 6.35 -8.26 4.92
CA TRP A 123 7.61 -7.69 5.40
C TRP A 123 7.75 -6.21 5.05
N GLY A 124 8.16 -5.41 6.04
CA GLY A 124 8.57 -4.01 5.84
C GLY A 124 7.43 -3.00 5.65
N LEU A 125 6.18 -3.41 5.88
CA LEU A 125 4.99 -2.60 5.68
C LEU A 125 5.00 -1.34 6.56
N GLN A 126 4.85 -0.17 5.93
CA GLN A 126 4.73 1.14 6.57
C GLN A 126 3.29 1.63 6.56
N LYS A 127 2.60 1.42 5.43
CA LYS A 127 1.23 1.85 5.23
C LYS A 127 0.46 0.79 4.49
N LEU A 128 -0.72 0.47 5.01
CA LEU A 128 -1.70 -0.38 4.35
C LEU A 128 -2.94 0.43 4.03
N ARG A 129 -3.43 0.29 2.80
CA ARG A 129 -4.77 0.68 2.37
C ARG A 129 -5.54 -0.58 2.00
N VAL A 130 -6.79 -0.65 2.43
CA VAL A 130 -7.68 -1.75 2.09
C VAL A 130 -8.94 -1.21 1.44
N LYS A 131 -9.24 -1.72 0.26
CA LYS A 131 -10.55 -1.62 -0.36
C LYS A 131 -11.23 -2.97 -0.21
N LYS A 132 -12.22 -3.02 0.68
CA LYS A 132 -13.06 -4.20 0.92
C LYS A 132 -14.01 -4.43 -0.25
N VAL A 133 -15.00 -5.29 -0.08
CA VAL A 133 -16.02 -5.60 -1.10
C VAL A 133 -16.47 -4.35 -1.86
N LYS A 134 -16.30 -4.38 -3.19
CA LYS A 134 -16.52 -3.27 -4.10
C LYS A 134 -17.90 -2.66 -3.90
N GLY A 135 -17.95 -1.34 -3.71
CA GLY A 135 -19.19 -0.56 -3.62
C GLY A 135 -19.89 -0.59 -2.26
N LEU A 136 -19.46 -1.44 -1.32
CA LEU A 136 -20.11 -1.56 -0.01
C LEU A 136 -19.42 -0.75 1.09
N PHE A 137 -18.09 -0.61 1.03
CA PHE A 137 -17.31 0.05 2.08
C PHE A 137 -16.35 1.11 1.52
N PRO A 138 -16.12 2.21 2.25
CA PRO A 138 -15.06 3.17 1.91
C PRO A 138 -13.68 2.51 2.02
N GLU A 139 -12.69 3.07 1.31
CA GLU A 139 -11.29 2.68 1.50
C GLU A 139 -10.88 3.01 2.95
N GLN A 140 -10.13 2.12 3.59
CA GLN A 140 -9.60 2.32 4.94
C GLN A 140 -8.09 2.21 4.90
N SER A 141 -7.40 2.91 5.79
CA SER A 141 -5.94 2.90 5.81
C SER A 141 -5.40 2.87 7.23
N VAL A 142 -4.27 2.18 7.41
CA VAL A 142 -3.50 2.19 8.64
C VAL A 142 -2.03 2.46 8.34
N THR A 143 -1.42 3.30 9.16
CA THR A 143 0.02 3.59 9.12
C THR A 143 0.65 2.91 10.32
N ILE A 144 1.58 1.98 10.05
CA ILE A 144 2.24 1.15 11.05
C ILE A 144 3.37 1.95 11.71
N TYR A 145 4.19 2.61 10.89
CA TYR A 145 5.19 3.55 11.37
C TYR A 145 5.43 4.65 10.32
N SER A 146 5.69 5.87 10.79
CA SER A 146 6.04 6.99 9.91
C SER A 146 7.55 7.24 9.94
N SER A 147 8.17 7.34 8.77
CA SER A 147 9.55 7.81 8.66
C SER A 147 9.71 9.30 9.03
N SER A 148 8.62 10.06 9.09
CA SER A 148 8.62 11.53 9.32
C SER A 148 8.84 11.95 10.78
N ASN A 149 8.77 11.03 11.75
CA ASN A 149 9.12 11.37 13.14
C ASN A 149 10.64 11.51 13.34
N ASN A 150 11.44 11.17 12.32
CA ASN A 150 12.89 11.29 12.39
C ASN A 150 13.41 12.72 12.12
N GLU A 151 12.59 13.72 11.80
CA GLU A 151 13.14 15.07 11.55
C GLU A 151 13.02 16.01 12.76
N LYS A 152 12.07 15.79 13.67
CA LYS A 152 11.91 16.65 14.87
C LYS A 152 12.50 16.08 16.16
N GLU A 153 12.73 14.77 16.22
CA GLU A 153 13.36 14.12 17.40
C GLU A 153 14.88 13.98 17.28
N ASN A 154 15.45 14.32 16.12
CA ASN A 154 16.88 14.14 15.82
C ASN A 154 17.80 15.30 16.25
N LEU A 155 17.30 16.30 16.97
CA LEU A 155 18.16 17.34 17.56
C LEU A 155 18.58 17.02 19.01
N LEU A 156 18.07 15.95 19.62
CA LEU A 156 18.49 15.52 20.97
C LEU A 156 18.98 14.08 21.06
N ALA A 157 18.81 13.25 20.02
CA ALA A 157 19.35 11.89 19.98
C ALA A 157 20.74 11.84 19.29
N MET A 158 21.68 12.63 19.80
CA MET A 158 23.11 12.40 19.56
C MET A 158 23.47 11.11 20.31
N HIS A 159 23.95 10.09 19.59
CA HIS A 159 24.19 8.69 20.00
C HIS A 159 23.02 7.73 19.81
N ASN A 160 22.85 7.20 18.59
CA ASN A 160 22.55 5.78 18.41
C ASN A 160 22.99 5.32 17.01
N LYS A 161 24.24 4.87 16.92
CA LYS A 161 24.74 4.06 15.79
C LYS A 161 24.08 2.66 15.73
N ASP A 162 23.21 2.33 16.68
CA ASP A 162 22.53 1.03 16.83
C ASP A 162 21.09 0.97 16.30
N ARG A 163 20.62 1.99 15.55
CA ARG A 163 19.36 1.89 14.78
C ARG A 163 19.54 1.03 13.51
N GLN A 164 20.30 -0.04 13.64
CA GLN A 164 20.56 -1.03 12.63
C GLN A 164 19.32 -1.92 12.51
N MET A 165 18.43 -1.59 11.58
CA MET A 165 17.57 -2.54 10.89
C MET A 165 16.52 -3.29 11.75
N LEU A 166 15.65 -2.58 12.49
CA LEU A 166 14.42 -3.20 13.01
C LEU A 166 13.60 -3.79 11.85
N ALA A 167 13.50 -5.11 11.82
CA ALA A 167 12.72 -5.82 10.82
C ALA A 167 11.24 -5.78 11.24
N HIS A 168 10.43 -5.15 10.39
CA HIS A 168 8.99 -5.03 10.62
C HIS A 168 8.27 -6.17 9.92
N ILE A 169 7.46 -6.90 10.67
CA ILE A 169 6.62 -7.99 10.18
C ILE A 169 5.17 -7.62 10.49
N SER A 170 4.29 -7.77 9.51
CA SER A 170 2.86 -7.54 9.66
C SER A 170 2.09 -8.81 9.34
N PHE A 171 1.19 -9.21 10.24
CA PHE A 171 0.24 -10.30 10.03
C PHE A 171 -1.13 -9.70 9.71
N LEU A 172 -1.62 -9.99 8.52
CA LEU A 172 -2.88 -9.48 8.00
C LEU A 172 -3.96 -10.57 8.03
N ASP A 173 -5.04 -10.34 8.76
CA ASP A 173 -6.23 -11.19 8.75
C ASP A 173 -7.02 -10.99 7.44
N THR A 174 -7.07 -12.00 6.59
CA THR A 174 -7.74 -11.92 5.28
C THR A 174 -9.26 -11.80 5.41
N SER A 175 -9.86 -12.17 6.54
CA SER A 175 -11.31 -12.03 6.74
C SER A 175 -11.75 -10.57 6.88
N LEU A 176 -10.83 -9.61 7.11
CA LEU A 176 -11.12 -8.17 7.17
C LEU A 176 -11.80 -7.65 5.90
N PHE A 177 -11.51 -8.27 4.75
CA PHE A 177 -12.05 -7.84 3.45
C PHE A 177 -13.54 -8.15 3.29
N ASN A 178 -14.10 -9.01 4.16
CA ASN A 178 -15.52 -9.35 4.16
C ASN A 178 -16.41 -8.21 4.68
N GLY A 179 -15.85 -7.17 5.32
CA GLY A 179 -16.60 -5.97 5.68
C GLY A 179 -17.29 -5.98 7.04
N TYR A 180 -17.06 -7.01 7.85
CA TYR A 180 -17.70 -7.11 9.18
C TYR A 180 -17.15 -6.12 10.22
N SER A 181 -15.90 -5.68 10.06
CA SER A 181 -15.18 -4.86 11.05
C SER A 181 -14.48 -3.67 10.41
N LEU A 182 -14.19 -2.63 11.20
CA LEU A 182 -13.26 -1.56 10.83
C LEU A 182 -11.82 -2.07 10.88
N LEU A 183 -10.96 -1.56 9.98
CA LEU A 183 -9.54 -1.85 9.95
C LEU A 183 -8.88 -1.35 11.25
N LYS A 184 -8.21 -2.26 11.95
CA LYS A 184 -7.46 -2.00 13.18
C LYS A 184 -6.08 -2.61 13.07
N SER A 185 -5.16 -2.10 13.87
CA SER A 185 -3.86 -2.72 14.07
C SER A 185 -3.35 -2.51 15.49
N TYR A 186 -2.52 -3.43 15.96
CA TYR A 186 -1.65 -3.20 17.12
C TYR A 186 -0.26 -3.75 16.82
N SER A 187 0.74 -3.15 17.45
CA SER A 187 2.14 -3.51 17.27
C SER A 187 2.78 -3.88 18.60
N VAL A 188 3.65 -4.89 18.57
CA VAL A 188 4.50 -5.31 19.67
C VAL A 188 5.94 -5.05 19.24
N GLU A 189 6.65 -4.24 20.03
CA GLU A 189 8.05 -3.89 19.77
C GLU A 189 9.00 -4.82 20.52
N ASN A 190 10.27 -4.82 20.10
CA ASN A 190 11.36 -5.56 20.75
C ASN A 190 11.13 -7.08 20.85
N VAL A 191 10.46 -7.66 19.85
CA VAL A 191 10.30 -9.12 19.76
C VAL A 191 11.62 -9.74 19.34
N SER A 192 12.27 -10.48 20.23
CA SER A 192 13.41 -11.35 19.93
C SER A 192 12.93 -12.73 19.51
N SER A 193 13.84 -13.59 19.05
CA SER A 193 13.54 -15.01 18.77
C SER A 193 12.31 -15.21 17.87
N ILE A 194 12.14 -14.37 16.84
CA ILE A 194 10.96 -14.39 15.97
C ILE A 194 10.72 -15.77 15.32
N MET A 195 11.78 -16.55 15.13
CA MET A 195 11.74 -17.90 14.56
C MET A 195 11.16 -18.94 15.54
N GLU A 196 11.28 -18.72 16.85
CA GLU A 196 10.63 -19.55 17.86
C GLU A 196 9.12 -19.27 17.91
N HIS A 197 8.75 -18.00 17.76
CA HIS A 197 7.34 -17.58 17.76
C HIS A 197 6.62 -17.88 16.44
N PHE A 198 7.33 -17.82 15.31
CA PHE A 198 6.75 -17.98 13.97
C PHE A 198 7.68 -18.82 13.06
N PRO A 199 7.76 -20.14 13.30
CA PRO A 199 8.70 -21.02 12.59
C PRO A 199 8.43 -21.12 11.09
N SER A 200 7.19 -20.84 10.65
CA SER A 200 6.78 -20.85 9.24
C SER A 200 7.18 -19.60 8.44
N LEU A 201 7.73 -18.57 9.07
CA LEU A 201 8.23 -17.38 8.36
C LEU A 201 9.49 -17.65 7.50
N LEU A 202 10.08 -18.85 7.63
CA LEU A 202 11.30 -19.25 6.93
C LEU A 202 11.04 -19.62 5.47
N TYR A 203 11.20 -18.65 4.54
CA TYR A 203 11.72 -18.94 3.19
C TYR A 203 12.21 -17.70 2.41
N SER A 204 13.14 -16.90 2.95
CA SER A 204 14.02 -16.11 2.06
C SER A 204 15.22 -15.56 2.82
N ASP A 205 16.43 -15.97 2.43
CA ASP A 205 17.75 -15.31 2.50
C ASP A 205 18.12 -14.36 3.67
N VAL A 206 17.36 -14.34 4.75
CA VAL A 206 17.79 -13.80 6.02
C VAL A 206 18.61 -14.91 6.65
N SER A 207 19.88 -14.93 6.31
CA SER A 207 20.90 -15.66 7.06
C SER A 207 20.59 -15.50 8.56
N PRO A 208 20.62 -16.59 9.36
CA PRO A 208 20.32 -16.58 10.79
C PRO A 208 21.42 -15.86 11.61
N THR A 209 22.10 -14.87 11.03
CA THR A 209 23.37 -14.34 11.52
C THR A 209 23.26 -13.30 12.62
N SER A 210 22.14 -13.19 13.33
CA SER A 210 22.11 -12.41 14.57
C SER A 210 20.86 -12.72 15.38
N ASP A 211 21.02 -13.49 16.45
CA ASP A 211 20.08 -13.61 17.57
C ASP A 211 19.81 -12.27 18.27
N ASN A 212 20.53 -11.19 17.89
CA ASN A 212 20.39 -9.85 18.46
C ASN A 212 19.46 -8.93 17.66
N LYS A 213 18.72 -9.42 16.65
CA LYS A 213 17.75 -8.59 15.92
C LYS A 213 16.43 -8.52 16.68
N SER A 214 16.03 -7.32 17.07
CA SER A 214 14.67 -7.03 17.54
C SER A 214 13.74 -6.75 16.38
N TYR A 215 12.53 -7.31 16.47
CA TYR A 215 11.47 -7.17 15.48
C TYR A 215 10.33 -6.32 16.02
N VAL A 216 9.64 -5.63 15.12
CA VAL A 216 8.33 -5.04 15.40
C VAL A 216 7.29 -5.90 14.69
N VAL A 217 6.42 -6.53 15.46
CA VAL A 217 5.35 -7.39 14.95
C VAL A 217 4.03 -6.65 15.02
N THR A 218 3.36 -6.50 13.89
CA THR A 218 2.07 -5.80 13.81
C THR A 218 0.99 -6.78 13.39
N PHE A 219 -0.12 -6.81 14.12
CA PHE A 219 -1.30 -7.57 13.74
C PHE A 219 -2.35 -6.61 13.19
N ILE A 220 -2.94 -6.95 12.04
CA ILE A 220 -3.89 -6.12 11.31
C ILE A 220 -5.15 -6.95 11.07
N TYR A 221 -6.32 -6.42 11.46
CA TYR A 221 -7.61 -7.12 11.42
C TYR A 221 -8.79 -6.16 11.21
#